data_AF-A0A938A1E5-F1
#
_entry.id   AF-A0A938A1E5-F1
#
_cell.length_a   1.000
_cell.length_b   1.000
_cell.length_c   1.000
_cell.angle_alpha   90.00
_cell.angle_beta   90.00
_cell.angle_gamma   90.00
#
_symmetry.space_group_name_H-M   'P 1'
#
loop_
_entity.id
_entity.type
_entity.pdbx_description
1 polymer ?
#
loop_
_entity_poly.entity_id
_entity_poly.type
_entity_poly.pdbx_seq_one_letter_code
_entity_poly.pdbx_strand_id
1 'polypeptide(L)'
;MSKGIEPIEEFRARAREWIKGNLGPMQPWDRTQHCRDDEEELVAVARDRALQRKIFDGGFTGICMPKEYGGLGLTPEHNRAFNEE
;
A
#
# COMPACT_ATOMS: atom_id res chain seq x y z
N MET A 1 -8.78 -24.85 13.43
CA MET A 1 -8.01 -24.03 14.40
C MET A 1 -7.72 -22.70 13.72
N SER A 2 -8.51 -21.66 14.00
CA SER A 2 -8.27 -20.34 13.42
C SER A 2 -6.95 -19.81 13.95
N LYS A 3 -5.96 -19.63 13.07
CA LYS A 3 -4.75 -18.87 13.39
C LYS A 3 -5.22 -17.47 13.79
N GLY A 4 -4.85 -17.01 14.99
CA GLY A 4 -5.19 -15.66 15.45
C GLY A 4 -4.79 -14.63 14.39
N ILE A 5 -5.64 -13.62 14.19
CA ILE A 5 -5.33 -12.47 13.34
C ILE A 5 -4.03 -11.84 13.85
N GLU A 6 -3.13 -11.45 12.94
CA GLU A 6 -1.90 -10.71 13.26
C GLU A 6 -2.25 -9.51 14.18
N PRO A 7 -1.48 -9.23 15.25
CA PRO A 7 -1.69 -8.00 16.02
C PRO A 7 -1.38 -6.75 15.17
N ILE A 8 -2.15 -5.68 15.34
CA ILE A 8 -2.01 -4.44 14.56
C ILE A 8 -0.59 -3.87 14.64
N GLU A 9 0.03 -3.89 15.83
CA GLU A 9 1.37 -3.33 16.02
C GLU A 9 2.47 -4.18 15.37
N GLU A 10 2.30 -5.51 15.28
CA GLU A 10 3.23 -6.38 14.54
C GLU A 10 3.11 -6.11 13.03
N PHE A 11 1.88 -6.01 12.53
CA PHE A 11 1.62 -5.62 11.15
C PHE A 11 2.20 -4.24 10.82
N ARG A 12 1.98 -3.25 11.69
CA ARG A 12 2.49 -1.89 11.55
C ARG A 12 4.02 -1.88 11.48
N ALA A 13 4.68 -2.63 12.36
CA ALA A 13 6.14 -2.73 12.38
C ALA A 13 6.70 -3.28 11.05
N ARG A 14 6.15 -4.38 10.53
CA ARG A 14 6.61 -4.91 9.22
C ARG A 14 6.26 -4.00 8.05
N ALA A 15 5.11 -3.33 8.10
CA ALA A 15 4.70 -2.36 7.08
C ALA A 15 5.69 -1.20 7.02
N ARG A 16 6.02 -0.61 8.17
CA ARG A 16 7.01 0.48 8.28
C ARG A 16 8.37 0.08 7.73
N GLU A 17 8.87 -1.10 8.12
CA GLU A 17 10.16 -1.60 7.64
C GLU A 17 10.16 -1.75 6.11
N TRP A 18 9.09 -2.35 5.58
CA TRP A 18 8.95 -2.53 4.14
C TRP A 18 8.82 -1.20 3.39
N ILE A 19 7.98 -0.26 3.86
CA ILE A 19 7.80 1.06 3.25
C ILE A 19 9.14 1.81 3.18
N LYS A 20 9.87 1.86 4.30
CA LYS A 20 11.18 2.50 4.38
C LYS A 20 12.20 1.88 3.43
N GLY A 21 12.18 0.55 3.27
CA GLY A 21 13.10 -0.19 2.41
C GLY A 21 12.76 -0.13 0.91
N ASN A 22 11.49 0.08 0.53
CA ASN A 22 11.02 -0.18 -0.84
C ASN A 22 10.37 1.03 -1.55
N LEU A 23 9.66 1.89 -0.82
CA LEU A 23 8.92 3.00 -1.42
C LEU A 23 9.72 4.30 -1.48
N GLY A 24 10.65 4.49 -0.54
CA GLY A 24 11.41 5.73 -0.42
C GLY A 24 10.56 6.89 0.11
N PRO A 25 11.11 8.11 0.18
CA PRO A 25 10.38 9.26 0.67
C PRO A 25 9.31 9.72 -0.32
N MET A 26 8.21 10.26 0.22
CA MET A 26 7.18 10.93 -0.57
C MET A 26 7.77 12.05 -1.42
N GLN A 27 7.41 12.08 -2.69
CA GLN A 27 7.88 13.07 -3.66
C GLN A 27 6.86 14.21 -3.81
N PRO A 28 7.26 15.41 -4.27
CA PRO A 28 6.33 16.52 -4.45
C PRO A 28 5.14 16.21 -5.36
N TRP A 29 5.35 15.40 -6.40
CA TRP A 29 4.31 14.99 -7.35
C TRP A 29 3.34 13.93 -6.79
N ASP A 30 3.66 13.27 -5.67
CA ASP A 30 2.74 12.32 -5.04
C ASP A 30 1.61 13.02 -4.26
N ARG A 31 1.74 14.33 -4.03
CA ARG A 31 0.81 15.12 -3.18
C ARG A 31 -0.44 15.59 -3.91
N THR A 32 -0.45 15.55 -5.23
CA THR A 32 -1.54 16.04 -6.07
C THR A 32 -1.62 15.25 -7.36
N GLN A 33 -2.84 14.99 -7.80
CA GLN A 33 -3.13 14.36 -9.10
C GLN A 33 -3.62 15.38 -10.14
N HIS A 34 -3.48 16.69 -9.83
CA HIS A 34 -3.82 17.74 -10.79
C HIS A 34 -2.77 17.81 -11.89
N CYS A 35 -3.13 17.31 -13.07
CA CYS A 35 -2.32 17.39 -14.29
C CYS A 35 -2.81 18.55 -15.15
N ARG A 36 -1.90 19.25 -15.84
CA ARG A 36 -2.26 20.40 -16.69
C ARG A 36 -2.81 19.97 -18.06
N ASP A 37 -2.38 18.81 -18.53
CA ASP A 37 -2.69 18.22 -19.83
C ASP A 37 -2.57 16.69 -19.77
N ASP A 38 -3.00 16.03 -20.85
CA ASP A 38 -3.02 14.58 -21.00
C ASP A 38 -1.60 13.97 -20.96
N GLU A 39 -0.56 14.70 -21.43
CA GLU A 39 0.82 14.20 -21.39
C GLU A 39 1.33 14.09 -19.95
N GLU A 40 1.06 15.11 -19.12
CA GLU A 40 1.38 15.09 -17.70
C GLU A 40 0.59 14.00 -16.96
N GLU A 41 -0.68 13.79 -17.31
CA GLU A 41 -1.50 12.70 -16.76
C GLU A 41 -0.91 11.32 -17.08
N LEU A 42 -0.48 11.07 -18.32
CA LEU A 42 0.13 9.80 -18.70
C LEU A 42 1.40 9.50 -17.88
N VAL A 43 2.20 10.53 -17.58
CA VAL A 43 3.37 10.40 -16.71
C VAL A 43 2.98 10.09 -15.26
N ALA A 44 1.96 10.76 -14.72
CA ALA A 44 1.44 10.48 -13.38
C ALA A 44 0.91 9.05 -13.27
N VAL A 45 0.09 8.61 -14.23
CA VAL A 45 -0.46 7.24 -14.30
C VAL A 45 0.66 6.20 -14.36
N ALA A 46 1.73 6.44 -15.13
CA ALA A 46 2.86 5.52 -15.19
C ALA A 46 3.56 5.37 -13.82
N ARG A 47 3.72 6.46 -13.07
CA ARG A 47 4.31 6.45 -11.72
C ARG A 47 3.41 5.72 -10.72
N ASP A 48 2.11 6.03 -10.73
CA ASP A 48 1.14 5.40 -9.83
C ASP A 48 1.03 3.90 -10.09
N ARG A 49 1.03 3.46 -11.36
CA ARG A 49 1.07 2.03 -11.70
C ARG A 49 2.32 1.34 -11.19
N ALA A 50 3.49 1.98 -11.32
CA ALA A 50 4.74 1.43 -10.79
C ALA A 50 4.71 1.32 -9.25
N LEU A 51 4.16 2.33 -8.57
CA LEU A 51 3.99 2.34 -7.12
C LEU A 51 3.02 1.24 -6.65
N GLN A 52 1.83 1.18 -7.25
CA GLN A 52 0.83 0.15 -6.95
C GLN A 52 1.37 -1.27 -7.19
N ARG A 53 2.18 -1.45 -8.25
CA ARG A 53 2.83 -2.74 -8.51
C ARG A 53 3.80 -3.13 -7.40
N LYS A 54 4.62 -2.20 -6.89
CA LYS A 54 5.50 -2.47 -5.74
C LYS A 54 4.70 -2.89 -4.51
N ILE A 55 3.60 -2.19 -4.19
CA ILE A 55 2.73 -2.51 -3.05
C ILE A 55 2.11 -3.91 -3.21
N PHE A 56 1.68 -4.25 -4.43
CA PHE A 56 1.18 -5.57 -4.76
C PHE A 56 2.25 -6.66 -4.57
N ASP A 57 3.43 -6.47 -5.17
CA ASP A 57 4.54 -7.44 -5.04
C ASP A 57 5.03 -7.57 -3.58
N GLY A 58 4.89 -6.51 -2.78
CA GLY A 58 5.16 -6.50 -1.35
C GLY A 58 4.09 -7.17 -0.49
N GLY A 59 2.96 -7.58 -1.07
CA GLY A 59 1.87 -8.26 -0.37
C GLY A 59 1.04 -7.34 0.53
N PHE A 60 1.05 -6.02 0.28
CA PHE A 60 0.28 -5.03 1.06
C PHE A 60 -1.01 -4.58 0.36
N THR A 61 -1.36 -5.16 -0.78
CA THR A 61 -2.68 -4.97 -1.40
C THR A 61 -3.74 -5.87 -0.76
N GLY A 62 -4.97 -5.37 -0.67
CA GLY A 62 -6.10 -6.19 -0.19
C GLY A 62 -5.98 -6.60 1.28
N ILE A 63 -5.49 -5.70 2.14
CA ILE A 63 -5.26 -5.94 3.58
C ILE A 63 -6.50 -6.52 4.25
N CYS A 64 -7.66 -5.88 4.05
CA CYS A 64 -8.94 -6.32 4.63
C CYS A 64 -9.73 -7.28 3.74
N MET A 65 -9.18 -7.69 2.59
CA MET A 65 -9.88 -8.59 1.67
C MET A 65 -9.73 -10.06 2.13
N PRO A 66 -10.77 -10.91 1.97
CA PRO A 66 -10.68 -12.32 2.33
C PRO A 66 -9.55 -13.05 1.62
N LYS A 67 -8.92 -14.02 2.32
CA LYS A 67 -7.83 -14.83 1.77
C LYS A 67 -8.24 -15.68 0.57
N GLU A 68 -9.50 -16.10 0.50
CA GLU A 68 -10.03 -16.87 -0.64
C GLU A 68 -10.03 -16.07 -1.95
N TYR A 69 -10.00 -14.73 -1.86
CA TYR A 69 -9.88 -13.83 -3.00
C TYR A 69 -8.45 -13.26 -3.16
N GLY A 70 -7.47 -13.82 -2.45
CA GLY A 70 -6.07 -13.40 -2.51
C GLY A 70 -5.71 -12.21 -1.61
N GLY A 71 -6.59 -11.79 -0.71
CA GLY A 71 -6.29 -10.76 0.29
C GLY A 71 -5.56 -11.30 1.52
N LEU A 72 -5.20 -10.42 2.45
CA LEU A 72 -4.53 -10.81 3.70
C LEU A 72 -5.49 -11.33 4.78
N GLY A 73 -6.80 -11.10 4.64
CA GLY A 73 -7.82 -11.47 5.62
C GLY A 73 -7.62 -10.77 6.97
N LEU A 74 -7.01 -9.58 6.98
CA LEU A 74 -6.86 -8.75 8.16
C LEU A 74 -8.07 -7.82 8.32
N THR A 75 -8.00 -6.90 9.28
CA THR A 75 -9.13 -6.01 9.62
C THR A 75 -8.97 -4.61 9.03
N PRO A 76 -10.03 -3.78 9.00
CA PRO A 76 -9.92 -2.37 8.62
C PRO A 76 -8.89 -1.57 9.44
N GLU A 77 -8.66 -1.93 10.69
CA GLU A 77 -7.66 -1.30 11.55
C GLU A 77 -6.23 -1.57 11.07
N HIS A 78 -5.96 -2.74 10.48
CA HIS A 78 -4.68 -3.02 9.83
C HIS A 78 -4.49 -2.15 8.59
N ASN A 79 -5.54 -1.99 7.79
CA ASN A 79 -5.48 -1.11 6.62
C ASN A 79 -5.25 0.35 7.03
N ARG A 80 -5.87 0.79 8.14
CA ARG A 80 -5.61 2.11 8.72
C ARG A 80 -4.15 2.25 9.19
N ALA A 81 -3.63 1.24 9.88
CA ALA A 81 -2.23 1.24 10.31
C ALA A 81 -1.27 1.34 9.12
N PHE A 82 -1.53 0.63 8.01
CA PHE A 82 -0.72 0.75 6.79
C PHE A 82 -0.73 2.17 6.21
N ASN A 83 -1.90 2.82 6.18
CA ASN A 83 -2.03 4.18 5.62
C ASN A 83 -1.38 5.27 6.49
N GLU A 84 -1.09 4.98 7.76
CA GLU A 84 -0.42 5.90 8.68
C GLU A 84 1.11 5.79 8.62
N GLU A 85 1.65 4.74 8.00
CA GLU A 85 3.09 4.51 7.78
C GLU A 85 3.55 5.04 6.42
#